data_AF-A0A0P8C9K8-F1
#
_entry.id   AF-A0A0P8C9K8-F1
#
_cell.length_a   1.000
_cell.length_b   1.000
_cell.length_c   1.000
_cell.angle_alpha   90.00
_cell.angle_beta   90.00
_cell.angle_gamma   90.00
#
_symmetry.space_group_name_H-M   'P 1'
#
loop_
_entity.id
_entity.type
_entity.pdbx_description
1 polymer ?
#
loop_
_entity_poly.entity_id
_entity_poly.type
_entity_poly.pdbx_seq_one_letter_code
_entity_poly.pdbx_strand_id
1 'polypeptide(L)'
;MFLLDIEKKKRLNIFRKFLKDPLFLIQLLALIIISLAIAAPFIMANEEAGGGSTVIILDASGSMQADGRFTKAVAEANKFLSAKNTIILAQSIPLMVMKEAPASSATDALSKLKAKATGVDLSSAILLGRRMLPEGGRIVVISDFISWDGDSPAIAKKIAEASGIKVDFITVSGRTDNIGIVNGWFESGGGL
;
A
#
# COMPACT_ATOMS: atom_id res chain seq x y z
N MET A 1 33.68 50.31 6.24
CA MET A 1 33.37 48.89 6.46
C MET A 1 34.02 48.38 7.76
N PHE A 2 33.79 49.04 8.91
CA PHE A 2 34.42 48.71 10.20
C PHE A 2 33.41 48.13 11.21
N LEU A 3 32.14 48.56 11.12
CA LEU A 3 31.06 48.11 12.00
C LEU A 3 30.67 46.64 11.78
N LEU A 4 30.68 46.17 10.52
CA LEU A 4 30.38 44.77 10.16
C LEU A 4 31.39 43.76 10.74
N ASP A 5 32.64 44.18 10.92
CA ASP A 5 33.71 43.28 11.37
C ASP A 5 33.71 43.12 12.90
N ILE A 6 33.27 44.16 13.63
CA ILE A 6 33.07 44.13 15.08
C ILE A 6 31.91 43.19 15.45
N GLU A 7 30.79 43.23 14.71
CA GLU A 7 29.66 42.33 14.94
C GLU A 7 30.01 40.85 14.70
N LYS A 8 30.75 40.55 13.63
CA LYS A 8 31.19 39.18 13.34
C LYS A 8 32.08 38.62 14.44
N LYS A 9 33.06 39.39 14.92
CA LYS A 9 33.93 38.98 16.05
C LYS A 9 33.14 38.74 17.33
N LYS A 10 32.13 39.58 17.62
CA LYS A 10 31.26 39.43 18.80
C LYS A 10 30.40 38.17 18.72
N ARG A 11 29.78 37.90 17.55
CA ARG A 11 28.99 36.68 17.31
C ARG A 11 29.85 35.42 17.48
N LEU A 12 31.04 35.37 16.88
CA LEU A 12 31.95 34.22 16.99
C LEU A 12 32.39 33.94 18.45
N ASN A 13 32.53 34.98 19.27
CA ASN A 13 32.90 34.81 20.67
C ASN A 13 31.73 34.28 21.53
N ILE A 14 30.50 34.69 21.21
CA ILE A 14 29.28 34.16 21.83
C ILE A 14 29.10 32.68 21.47
N PHE A 15 29.26 32.30 20.20
CA PHE A 15 29.22 30.89 19.78
C PHE A 15 30.33 30.07 20.45
N ARG A 16 31.57 30.58 20.53
CA ARG A 16 32.66 29.89 21.24
C ARG A 16 32.39 29.66 22.73
N LYS A 17 31.70 30.60 23.39
CA LYS A 17 31.32 30.46 24.80
C LYS A 17 30.15 29.47 24.95
N PHE A 18 29.21 29.50 24.02
CA PHE A 18 28.03 28.63 23.95
C PHE A 18 28.40 27.16 23.70
N LEU A 19 29.37 26.88 22.83
CA LEU A 19 29.90 25.53 22.57
C LEU A 19 30.82 25.01 23.69
N LYS A 20 31.26 25.85 24.62
CA LYS A 20 32.15 25.46 25.73
C LYS A 20 31.41 25.17 27.02
N ASP A 21 30.09 25.35 27.05
CA ASP A 21 29.26 24.99 28.20
C ASP A 21 28.78 23.54 28.05
N PRO A 22 29.33 22.59 28.84
CA PRO A 22 28.96 21.18 28.73
C PRO A 22 27.50 20.92 29.11
N LEU A 23 26.94 21.73 30.01
CA LEU A 23 25.55 21.57 30.45
C LEU A 23 24.58 21.97 29.34
N PHE A 24 24.90 23.04 28.61
CA PHE A 24 24.14 23.44 27.43
C PHE A 24 24.14 22.36 26.34
N LEU A 25 25.30 21.76 26.05
CA LEU A 25 25.42 20.70 25.04
C LEU A 25 24.59 19.46 25.39
N ILE A 26 24.59 19.07 26.67
CA ILE A 26 23.77 17.96 27.17
C ILE A 26 22.28 18.28 27.02
N GLN A 27 21.86 19.50 27.35
CA GLN A 27 20.48 19.94 27.23
C GLN A 27 20.02 20.00 25.76
N LEU A 28 20.89 20.48 24.86
CA LEU A 28 20.65 20.48 23.42
C LEU A 28 20.54 19.05 22.87
N LEU A 29 21.42 18.16 23.30
CA LEU A 29 21.38 16.75 22.91
C LEU A 29 20.10 16.08 23.38
N ALA A 30 19.68 16.31 24.65
CA ALA A 30 18.44 15.80 25.19
C ALA A 30 17.22 16.30 24.37
N LEU A 31 17.20 17.59 24.00
CA LEU A 31 16.17 18.17 23.14
C LEU A 31 16.12 17.51 21.76
N ILE A 32 17.28 17.25 21.15
CA ILE A 32 17.36 16.55 19.86
C ILE A 32 16.84 15.13 19.99
N ILE A 33 17.22 14.39 21.04
CA ILE A 33 16.75 13.02 21.27
C ILE A 33 15.24 12.98 21.51
N ILE A 34 14.70 13.89 22.32
CA ILE A 34 13.25 14.00 22.56
C ILE A 34 12.51 14.37 21.27
N SER A 35 13.02 15.33 20.49
CA SER A 35 12.45 15.70 19.20
C SER A 35 12.45 14.54 18.22
N LEU A 36 13.53 13.75 18.17
CA LEU A 36 13.63 12.55 17.33
C LEU A 36 12.69 11.44 17.83
N ALA A 37 12.56 11.25 19.14
CA ALA A 37 11.61 10.29 19.73
C ALA A 37 10.15 10.65 19.43
N ILE A 38 9.82 11.95 19.45
CA ILE A 38 8.50 12.47 19.05
C ILE A 38 8.30 12.42 17.53
N ALA A 39 9.36 12.59 16.73
CA ALA A 39 9.30 12.53 15.27
C ALA A 39 9.35 11.09 14.71
N ALA A 40 9.88 10.11 15.44
CA ALA A 40 9.93 8.70 15.05
C ALA A 40 8.58 8.12 14.59
N PRO A 41 7.43 8.36 15.27
CA PRO A 41 6.13 7.88 14.79
C PRO A 41 5.69 8.53 13.46
N PHE A 42 6.29 9.65 13.04
CA PHE A 42 5.97 10.30 11.76
C PHE A 42 6.79 9.77 10.58
N ILE A 43 8.00 9.24 10.81
CA ILE A 43 8.84 8.70 9.74
C ILE A 43 8.37 7.30 9.32
N MET A 44 7.97 6.45 10.27
CA MET A 44 7.42 5.12 9.95
C MET A 44 6.04 5.17 9.26
N ALA A 45 5.31 6.28 9.39
CA ALA A 45 4.01 6.46 8.73
C ALA A 45 4.11 6.82 7.24
N ASN A 46 5.29 7.30 6.79
CA ASN A 46 5.45 7.94 5.48
C ASN A 46 6.27 7.15 4.46
N GLU A 47 6.93 6.04 4.84
CA GLU A 47 7.85 5.33 3.94
C GLU A 47 7.19 4.39 2.93
N GLU A 48 5.91 4.07 3.09
CA GLU A 48 5.19 3.31 2.07
C GLU A 48 4.11 4.19 1.46
N ALA A 49 4.28 4.52 0.17
CA ALA A 49 3.19 5.01 -0.66
C ALA A 49 1.97 4.08 -0.48
N GLY A 50 1.05 4.48 0.40
CA GLY A 50 -0.07 3.68 0.87
C GLY A 50 -0.35 3.63 2.40
N GLY A 51 0.09 4.60 3.22
CA GLY A 51 -0.53 4.88 4.54
C GLY A 51 -0.63 3.72 5.54
N GLY A 52 0.29 2.75 5.48
CA GLY A 52 0.30 1.54 6.31
C GLY A 52 -0.94 0.65 6.20
N SER A 53 -1.84 0.95 5.24
CA SER A 53 -3.15 0.31 5.09
C SER A 53 -3.29 -0.26 3.69
N THR A 54 -3.39 -1.59 3.61
CA THR A 54 -3.50 -2.31 2.33
C THR A 54 -4.85 -3.01 2.23
N VAL A 55 -5.52 -2.84 1.10
CA VAL A 55 -6.69 -3.64 0.72
C VAL A 55 -6.25 -4.71 -0.26
N ILE A 56 -6.47 -5.97 0.09
CA ILE A 56 -6.22 -7.12 -0.77
C ILE A 56 -7.54 -7.57 -1.37
N ILE A 57 -7.61 -7.61 -2.69
CA ILE A 57 -8.75 -8.08 -3.45
C ILE A 57 -8.34 -9.40 -4.12
N LEU A 58 -9.01 -10.48 -3.74
CA LEU A 58 -8.78 -11.81 -4.27
C LEU A 58 -9.93 -12.21 -5.18
N ASP A 59 -9.61 -12.53 -6.42
CA ASP A 59 -10.53 -13.18 -7.32
C ASP A 59 -10.83 -14.61 -6.85
N ALA A 60 -12.10 -14.87 -6.57
CA ALA A 60 -12.59 -16.15 -6.12
C ALA A 60 -13.34 -16.91 -7.21
N SER A 61 -13.30 -16.46 -8.47
CA SER A 61 -14.07 -17.01 -9.60
C SER A 61 -13.82 -18.49 -9.87
N GLY A 62 -14.71 -19.09 -10.67
CA GLY A 62 -14.57 -20.47 -11.12
C GLY A 62 -13.26 -20.76 -11.86
N SER A 63 -12.73 -19.82 -12.63
CA SER A 63 -11.46 -19.99 -13.35
C SER A 63 -10.24 -20.04 -12.41
N MET A 64 -10.35 -19.42 -11.24
CA MET A 64 -9.33 -19.46 -10.18
C MET A 64 -9.28 -20.78 -9.42
N GLN A 65 -10.30 -21.66 -9.55
CA GLN A 65 -10.29 -23.00 -8.96
C GLN A 65 -9.36 -23.96 -9.70
N ALA A 66 -9.03 -23.69 -10.96
CA ALA A 66 -8.17 -24.55 -11.77
C ALA A 66 -6.71 -24.55 -11.27
N ASP A 67 -6.07 -25.72 -11.27
CA ASP A 67 -4.63 -25.93 -11.05
C ASP A 67 -4.01 -25.24 -9.82
N GLY A 68 -4.78 -25.06 -8.74
CA GLY A 68 -4.30 -24.42 -7.51
C GLY A 68 -3.96 -22.93 -7.68
N ARG A 69 -4.50 -22.25 -8.71
CA ARG A 69 -4.32 -20.81 -8.93
C ARG A 69 -4.76 -19.98 -7.72
N PHE A 70 -5.89 -20.33 -7.11
CA PHE A 70 -6.32 -19.67 -5.87
C PHE A 70 -5.31 -19.80 -4.73
N THR A 71 -4.66 -20.96 -4.58
CA THR A 71 -3.60 -21.15 -3.58
C THR A 71 -2.38 -20.28 -3.87
N LYS A 72 -2.00 -20.13 -5.16
CA LYS A 72 -0.95 -19.19 -5.59
C LYS A 72 -1.35 -17.74 -5.32
N ALA A 73 -2.61 -17.38 -5.56
CA ALA A 73 -3.14 -16.04 -5.26
C ALA A 73 -3.05 -15.72 -3.76
N VAL A 74 -3.39 -16.68 -2.90
CA VAL A 74 -3.21 -16.56 -1.44
C VAL A 74 -1.73 -16.42 -1.06
N ALA A 75 -0.83 -17.16 -1.69
CA ALA A 75 0.60 -17.04 -1.45
C ALA A 75 1.16 -15.67 -1.87
N GLU A 76 0.70 -15.12 -2.99
CA GLU A 76 1.07 -13.76 -3.41
C GLU A 76 0.47 -12.70 -2.51
N ALA A 77 -0.78 -12.86 -2.07
CA ALA A 77 -1.42 -11.93 -1.13
C ALA A 77 -0.61 -11.72 0.16
N ASN A 78 -0.02 -12.80 0.68
CA ASN A 78 0.81 -12.73 1.90
C ASN A 78 2.04 -11.83 1.76
N LYS A 79 2.57 -11.63 0.54
CA LYS A 79 3.74 -10.77 0.30
C LYS A 79 3.42 -9.27 0.36
N PHE A 80 2.14 -8.91 0.25
CA PHE A 80 1.68 -7.52 0.22
C PHE A 80 0.99 -7.09 1.52
N LEU A 81 1.11 -7.87 2.59
CA LEU A 81 0.56 -7.51 3.90
C LEU A 81 1.32 -6.31 4.49
N SER A 82 0.57 -5.42 5.12
CA SER A 82 1.04 -4.19 5.78
C SER A 82 0.57 -4.14 7.24
N ALA A 83 0.69 -2.99 7.91
CA ALA A 83 0.27 -2.85 9.30
C ALA A 83 -1.25 -3.07 9.50
N LYS A 84 -2.08 -2.56 8.59
CA LYS A 84 -3.54 -2.75 8.59
C LYS A 84 -4.00 -3.31 7.26
N ASN A 85 -4.72 -4.43 7.29
CA ASN A 85 -5.11 -5.15 6.08
C ASN A 85 -6.62 -5.37 6.03
N THR A 86 -7.20 -5.10 4.89
CA THR A 86 -8.60 -5.39 4.59
C THR A 86 -8.64 -6.39 3.46
N ILE A 87 -9.37 -7.51 3.62
CA ILE A 87 -9.44 -8.57 2.62
C ILE A 87 -10.85 -8.60 2.04
N ILE A 88 -10.91 -8.48 0.71
CA ILE A 88 -12.14 -8.54 -0.06
C ILE A 88 -12.05 -9.71 -1.03
N LEU A 89 -13.03 -10.59 -1.01
CA LEU A 89 -13.22 -11.60 -2.05
C LEU A 89 -14.06 -10.98 -3.17
N ALA A 90 -13.50 -10.91 -4.36
CA ALA A 90 -14.23 -10.57 -5.55
C ALA A 90 -15.04 -11.79 -6.01
N GLN A 91 -16.36 -11.65 -5.93
CA GLN A 91 -17.39 -12.54 -6.45
C GLN A 91 -18.37 -11.66 -7.23
N SER A 92 -19.48 -12.21 -7.76
CA SER A 92 -20.53 -11.40 -8.39
C SER A 92 -21.04 -10.28 -7.47
N ILE A 93 -21.01 -10.50 -6.16
CA ILE A 93 -21.16 -9.45 -5.15
C ILE A 93 -19.90 -9.49 -4.27
N PRO A 94 -19.09 -8.41 -4.22
CA PRO A 94 -17.88 -8.38 -3.40
C PRO A 94 -18.18 -8.63 -1.92
N LEU A 95 -17.46 -9.57 -1.31
CA LEU A 95 -17.60 -9.91 0.09
C LEU A 95 -16.37 -9.45 0.87
N MET A 96 -16.57 -8.59 1.86
CA MET A 96 -15.53 -8.22 2.81
C MET A 96 -15.38 -9.33 3.85
N VAL A 97 -14.23 -10.00 3.86
CA VAL A 97 -13.94 -11.08 4.80
C VAL A 97 -13.38 -10.51 6.10
N MET A 98 -12.60 -9.44 5.99
CA MET A 98 -11.86 -8.86 7.09
C MET A 98 -11.63 -7.38 6.84
N LYS A 99 -11.69 -6.58 7.90
CA LYS A 99 -11.48 -5.14 7.87
C LYS A 99 -10.39 -4.75 8.87
N GLU A 100 -9.43 -3.95 8.40
CA GLU A 100 -8.39 -3.29 9.23
C GLU A 100 -7.68 -4.21 10.25
N ALA A 101 -7.33 -5.43 9.82
CA ALA A 101 -6.70 -6.41 10.68
C ALA A 101 -5.16 -6.39 10.58
N PRO A 102 -4.44 -6.76 11.65
CA PRO A 102 -3.00 -6.91 11.61
C PRO A 102 -2.58 -8.06 10.69
N ALA A 103 -1.33 -8.04 10.24
CA ALA A 103 -0.79 -9.02 9.28
C ALA A 103 -0.94 -10.49 9.73
N SER A 104 -0.79 -10.78 11.03
CA SER A 104 -0.98 -12.14 11.58
C SER A 104 -2.41 -12.65 11.37
N SER A 105 -3.41 -11.86 11.77
CA SER A 105 -4.82 -12.21 11.58
C SER A 105 -5.22 -12.27 10.10
N ALA A 106 -4.64 -11.40 9.26
CA ALA A 106 -4.86 -11.43 7.83
C ALA A 106 -4.32 -12.72 7.19
N THR A 107 -3.13 -13.17 7.60
CA THR A 107 -2.53 -14.44 7.16
C THR A 107 -3.44 -15.63 7.52
N ASP A 108 -3.94 -15.66 8.75
CA ASP A 108 -4.86 -16.70 9.20
C ASP A 108 -6.18 -16.69 8.43
N ALA A 109 -6.73 -15.50 8.13
CA ALA A 109 -7.93 -15.39 7.33
C ALA A 109 -7.71 -15.87 5.90
N LEU A 110 -6.63 -15.44 5.25
CA LEU A 110 -6.22 -15.87 3.91
C LEU A 110 -6.10 -17.39 3.80
N SER A 111 -5.53 -18.04 4.82
CA SER A 111 -5.36 -19.50 4.85
C SER A 111 -6.67 -20.30 4.86
N LYS A 112 -7.76 -19.69 5.35
CA LYS A 112 -9.10 -20.31 5.45
C LYS A 112 -9.96 -20.05 4.23
N LEU A 113 -9.53 -19.18 3.32
CA LEU A 113 -10.30 -18.84 2.13
C LEU A 113 -10.35 -20.01 1.15
N LYS A 114 -11.48 -20.11 0.45
CA LYS A 114 -11.68 -21.05 -0.65
C LYS A 114 -12.33 -20.31 -1.81
N ALA A 115 -11.87 -20.60 -3.02
CA ALA A 115 -12.51 -20.13 -4.24
C ALA A 115 -13.93 -20.69 -4.35
N LYS A 116 -14.84 -19.91 -4.93
CA LYS A 116 -16.24 -20.29 -5.15
C LYS A 116 -16.54 -20.26 -6.65
N ALA A 117 -17.31 -21.20 -7.15
CA ALA A 117 -17.68 -21.24 -8.57
C ALA A 117 -18.75 -20.18 -8.91
N THR A 118 -18.42 -18.90 -8.75
CA THR A 118 -19.28 -17.76 -9.07
C THR A 118 -18.60 -16.86 -10.10
N GLY A 119 -19.38 -15.97 -10.74
CA GLY A 119 -18.82 -14.85 -11.49
C GLY A 119 -18.02 -13.90 -10.60
N VAL A 120 -17.37 -12.91 -11.20
CA VAL A 120 -16.49 -11.97 -10.49
C VAL A 120 -16.70 -10.54 -10.98
N ASP A 121 -17.09 -9.64 -10.08
CA ASP A 121 -17.09 -8.21 -10.34
C ASP A 121 -15.89 -7.55 -9.65
N LEU A 122 -14.79 -7.45 -10.39
CA LEU A 122 -13.56 -6.81 -9.92
C LEU A 122 -13.74 -5.29 -9.76
N SER A 123 -14.57 -4.65 -10.60
CA SER A 123 -14.78 -3.21 -10.57
C SER A 123 -15.45 -2.77 -9.26
N SER A 124 -16.52 -3.46 -8.87
CA SER A 124 -17.23 -3.24 -7.61
C SER A 124 -16.35 -3.54 -6.42
N ALA A 125 -15.49 -4.58 -6.51
CA ALA A 125 -14.54 -4.91 -5.45
C ALA A 125 -13.50 -3.79 -5.26
N ILE A 126 -12.94 -3.24 -6.34
CA ILE A 126 -11.99 -2.11 -6.30
C ILE A 126 -12.66 -0.87 -5.70
N LEU A 127 -13.90 -0.56 -6.10
CA LEU A 127 -14.65 0.56 -5.56
C LEU A 127 -15.03 0.38 -4.09
N LEU A 128 -15.28 -0.85 -3.64
CA LEU A 128 -15.44 -1.17 -2.23
C LEU A 128 -14.12 -0.98 -1.47
N GLY A 129 -13.01 -1.47 -2.03
CA GLY A 129 -11.68 -1.28 -1.46
C GLY A 129 -11.29 0.19 -1.30
N ARG A 130 -11.59 1.01 -2.31
CA ARG A 130 -11.41 2.47 -2.26
C ARG A 130 -12.14 3.11 -1.07
N ARG A 131 -13.38 2.67 -0.79
CA ARG A 131 -14.14 3.17 0.37
C ARG A 131 -13.53 2.79 1.72
N MET A 132 -12.68 1.77 1.76
CA MET A 132 -11.99 1.33 2.98
C MET A 132 -10.65 2.06 3.20
N LEU A 133 -10.23 2.92 2.27
CA LEU A 133 -8.98 3.68 2.34
C LEU A 133 -9.25 5.19 2.21
N PRO A 134 -9.96 5.80 3.20
CA PRO A 134 -10.29 7.23 3.14
C PRO A 134 -9.06 8.14 3.22
N GLU A 135 -7.99 7.70 3.90
CA GLU A 135 -6.74 8.45 4.07
C GLU A 135 -5.70 8.14 2.98
N GLY A 136 -6.10 7.46 1.91
CA GLY A 136 -5.18 6.90 0.94
C GLY A 136 -4.69 5.51 1.36
N GLY A 137 -3.90 4.86 0.49
CA GLY A 137 -3.52 3.47 0.72
C GLY A 137 -3.00 2.77 -0.52
N ARG A 138 -2.87 1.45 -0.39
CA ARG A 138 -2.62 0.55 -1.52
C ARG A 138 -3.77 -0.44 -1.67
N ILE A 139 -4.19 -0.67 -2.91
CA ILE A 139 -5.08 -1.78 -3.28
C ILE A 139 -4.26 -2.76 -4.11
N VAL A 140 -4.27 -4.03 -3.74
CA VAL A 140 -3.64 -5.12 -4.50
C VAL A 140 -4.75 -6.03 -5.00
N VAL A 141 -4.90 -6.13 -6.32
CA VAL A 141 -5.92 -6.98 -6.96
C VAL A 141 -5.24 -8.18 -7.59
N ILE A 142 -5.63 -9.37 -7.15
CA ILE A 142 -5.04 -10.64 -7.57
C ILE A 142 -6.11 -11.44 -8.30
N SER A 143 -5.94 -11.61 -9.61
CA SER A 143 -6.91 -12.27 -10.50
C SER A 143 -6.18 -12.90 -11.69
N ASP A 144 -6.85 -13.79 -12.42
CA ASP A 144 -6.37 -14.20 -13.74
C ASP A 144 -6.69 -13.16 -14.83
N PHE A 145 -7.57 -12.19 -14.54
CA PHE A 145 -8.08 -11.16 -15.45
C PHE A 145 -8.60 -11.71 -16.78
N ILE A 146 -9.07 -12.96 -16.81
CA ILE A 146 -9.57 -13.62 -18.03
C ILE A 146 -11.03 -13.23 -18.29
N SER A 147 -11.84 -13.18 -17.24
CA SER A 147 -13.26 -12.84 -17.32
C SER A 147 -13.70 -12.08 -16.08
N TRP A 148 -14.49 -11.03 -16.26
CA TRP A 148 -15.15 -10.30 -15.19
C TRP A 148 -16.54 -9.85 -15.63
N ASP A 149 -17.43 -9.70 -14.66
CA ASP A 149 -18.75 -9.12 -14.80
C ASP A 149 -18.68 -7.62 -14.52
N GLY A 150 -19.61 -6.84 -15.08
CA GLY A 150 -19.73 -5.41 -14.83
C GLY A 150 -18.71 -4.55 -15.60
N ASP A 151 -18.30 -3.44 -14.98
CA ASP A 151 -17.41 -2.46 -15.60
C ASP A 151 -15.96 -2.97 -15.72
N SER A 152 -15.18 -2.33 -16.59
CA SER A 152 -13.76 -2.67 -16.73
C SER A 152 -12.98 -2.40 -15.42
N PRO A 153 -12.19 -3.37 -14.93
CA PRO A 153 -11.31 -3.18 -13.78
C PRO A 153 -10.33 -2.02 -13.98
N ALA A 154 -9.94 -1.75 -15.23
CA ALA A 154 -9.04 -0.66 -15.59
C ALA A 154 -9.66 0.72 -15.30
N ILE A 155 -10.98 0.87 -15.46
CA ILE A 155 -11.70 2.11 -15.16
C ILE A 155 -11.75 2.29 -13.64
N ALA A 156 -12.11 1.25 -12.89
CA ALA A 156 -12.15 1.28 -11.43
C ALA A 156 -10.77 1.61 -10.84
N LYS A 157 -9.69 1.08 -11.43
CA LYS A 157 -8.31 1.42 -11.09
C LYS A 157 -8.04 2.91 -11.25
N LYS A 158 -8.35 3.50 -12.41
CA LYS A 158 -8.15 4.94 -12.65
C LYS A 158 -8.92 5.81 -11.65
N ILE A 159 -10.12 5.40 -11.26
CA ILE A 159 -10.93 6.12 -10.25
C ILE A 159 -10.28 6.07 -8.87
N ALA A 160 -9.74 4.91 -8.47
CA ALA A 160 -9.02 4.76 -7.21
C ALA A 160 -7.69 5.54 -7.21
N GLU A 161 -6.91 5.46 -8.30
CA GLU A 161 -5.66 6.21 -8.46
C GLU A 161 -5.87 7.73 -8.46
N ALA A 162 -6.97 8.21 -9.05
CA ALA A 162 -7.36 9.62 -8.97
C ALA A 162 -7.65 10.08 -7.53
N SER A 163 -7.94 9.15 -6.61
CA SER A 163 -8.13 9.43 -5.18
C SER A 163 -6.82 9.33 -4.37
N GLY A 164 -5.66 9.19 -5.04
CA GLY A 164 -4.35 9.06 -4.38
C GLY A 164 -4.05 7.65 -3.85
N ILE A 165 -4.83 6.64 -4.24
CA ILE A 165 -4.65 5.24 -3.82
C ILE A 165 -3.87 4.49 -4.91
N LYS A 166 -2.76 3.87 -4.55
CA LYS A 166 -1.99 3.06 -5.50
C LYS A 166 -2.69 1.73 -5.75
N VAL A 167 -2.93 1.36 -7.01
CA VAL A 167 -3.59 0.09 -7.35
C VAL A 167 -2.65 -0.81 -8.16
N ASP A 168 -2.26 -1.92 -7.56
CA ASP A 168 -1.40 -2.94 -8.17
C ASP A 168 -2.24 -4.14 -8.63
N PHE A 169 -2.09 -4.53 -9.90
CA PHE A 169 -2.73 -5.71 -10.47
C PHE A 169 -1.71 -6.84 -10.56
N ILE A 170 -2.04 -7.98 -9.97
CA ILE A 170 -1.18 -9.16 -9.91
C ILE A 170 -1.90 -10.29 -10.64
N THR A 171 -1.37 -10.68 -11.79
CA THR A 171 -1.96 -11.73 -12.61
C THR A 171 -1.50 -13.11 -12.14
N VAL A 172 -2.46 -14.00 -11.86
CA VAL A 172 -2.18 -15.40 -11.54
C VAL A 172 -2.54 -16.26 -12.75
N SER A 173 -1.66 -16.26 -13.76
CA SER A 173 -1.78 -17.13 -14.92
C SER A 173 -0.76 -18.26 -14.88
N GLY A 174 -1.04 -19.36 -15.57
CA GLY A 174 -0.09 -20.47 -15.73
C GLY A 174 1.14 -20.11 -16.58
N ARG A 175 1.13 -18.96 -17.26
CA ARG A 175 2.29 -18.43 -17.98
C ARG A 175 3.01 -17.46 -17.06
N THR A 176 4.24 -17.83 -16.73
CA THR A 176 5.19 -16.99 -16.00
C THR A 176 5.39 -15.69 -16.75
N ASP A 177 4.92 -14.59 -16.18
CA ASP A 177 5.58 -13.29 -16.21
C ASP A 177 4.85 -12.38 -15.23
N ASN A 178 5.55 -11.96 -14.18
CA ASN A 178 5.09 -10.92 -13.27
C ASN A 178 4.95 -9.62 -14.09
N ILE A 179 3.74 -9.28 -14.50
CA ILE A 179 3.48 -8.02 -15.21
C ILE A 179 3.38 -6.90 -14.17
N GLY A 180 4.54 -6.51 -13.65
CA GLY A 180 4.70 -5.26 -12.94
C GLY A 180 4.55 -4.10 -13.90
N ILE A 181 3.60 -3.20 -13.60
CA ILE A 181 3.41 -1.86 -14.19
C ILE A 181 3.12 -1.84 -15.69
N VAL A 182 1.92 -1.37 -16.06
CA VAL A 182 1.75 -0.73 -17.37
C VAL A 182 0.79 0.45 -17.28
N ASN A 183 1.36 1.65 -17.40
CA ASN A 183 0.74 2.82 -18.04
C ASN A 183 0.56 2.57 -19.56
N GLY A 184 0.18 1.35 -19.95
CA GLY A 184 0.11 0.87 -21.32
C GLY A 184 -1.17 0.08 -21.48
N TRP A 185 -1.92 0.46 -22.51
CA TRP A 185 -3.24 -0.05 -22.85
C TRP A 185 -3.25 -1.58 -22.97
N PHE A 186 -4.36 -2.19 -22.57
CA PHE A 186 -4.62 -3.61 -22.84
C PHE A 186 -4.84 -3.78 -24.34
N GLU A 187 -3.88 -4.41 -25.02
CA GLU A 187 -4.04 -4.80 -26.41
C GLU A 187 -4.74 -6.16 -26.45
N SER A 188 -6.00 -6.15 -26.89
CA SER A 188 -6.74 -7.36 -27.25
C SER A 188 -6.09 -7.92 -28.51
N GLY A 189 -5.39 -9.04 -28.40
CA GLY A 189 -4.95 -9.83 -29.53
C GLY A 189 -6.15 -10.44 -30.26
N GLY A 190 -6.78 -9.65 -31.13
CA GLY A 190 -7.70 -10.15 -32.14
C GLY A 190 -6.93 -11.00 -33.16
N GLY A 191 -7.08 -12.31 -33.05
CA GLY A 191 -6.69 -13.27 -34.07
C GLY A 191 -7.94 -13.80 -34.77
N LEU A 192 -7.93 -13.65 -36.09
CA LEU A 192 -8.94 -14.00 -37.10
C LEU A 192 -9.52 -15.41 -36.98
#